data_AF-A0A7S6WR56-F1
#
_entry.id   AF-A0A7S6WR56-F1
#
_cell.length_a   1.000
_cell.length_b   1.000
_cell.length_c   1.000
_cell.angle_alpha   90.00
_cell.angle_beta   90.00
_cell.angle_gamma   90.00
#
_symmetry.space_group_name_H-M   'P 1'
#
loop_
_entity.id
_entity.type
_entity.pdbx_description
1 polymer ?
#
loop_
_entity_poly.entity_id
_entity_poly.type
_entity_poly.pdbx_seq_one_letter_code
_entity_poly.pdbx_strand_id
1 'polypeptide(L)'
;MNGELYLKKGLLQLNKKLYTEAVESLNKVIELDDNLADVVSAKCILGEYYFIHQNYKKAKEFLSWICDMQDKLEREFDDLLSDEIDTASVLTELIEKYQL
;
A
#
# COMPACT_ATOMS: atom_id res chain seq x y z
N MET A 1 -1.99 -6.23 19.34
CA MET A 1 -1.09 -5.66 18.31
C MET A 1 -1.85 -4.53 17.65
N ASN A 2 -1.24 -3.35 17.54
CA ASN A 2 -1.75 -2.20 16.77
C ASN A 2 -1.31 -2.32 15.30
N GLY A 3 -1.83 -1.45 14.43
CA GLY A 3 -1.50 -1.40 12.99
C GLY A 3 0.01 -1.37 12.73
N GLU A 4 0.73 -0.46 13.38
CA GLU A 4 2.20 -0.33 13.28
C GLU A 4 2.95 -1.66 13.47
N LEU A 5 2.57 -2.46 14.47
CA LEU A 5 3.25 -3.72 14.76
C LEU A 5 2.93 -4.81 13.71
N TYR A 6 1.73 -4.80 13.14
CA TYR A 6 1.39 -5.65 11.99
C TYR A 6 2.12 -5.20 10.72
N LEU A 7 2.26 -3.90 10.49
CA LEU A 7 3.02 -3.35 9.35
C LEU A 7 4.48 -3.79 9.41
N LYS A 8 5.14 -3.60 10.58
CA LYS A 8 6.51 -4.06 10.82
C LYS A 8 6.65 -5.58 10.61
N LYS A 9 5.68 -6.36 11.08
CA LYS A 9 5.66 -7.82 10.88
C LYS A 9 5.56 -8.17 9.39
N GLY A 10 4.67 -7.52 8.64
CA GLY A 10 4.50 -7.70 7.21
C GLY A 10 5.80 -7.43 6.44
N LEU A 11 6.47 -6.32 6.72
CA LEU A 11 7.77 -5.98 6.12
C LEU A 11 8.85 -7.02 6.42
N LEU A 12 8.94 -7.50 7.67
CA LEU A 12 9.88 -8.57 8.03
C LEU A 12 9.59 -9.89 7.31
N GLN A 13 8.31 -10.20 7.08
CA GLN A 13 7.90 -11.39 6.32
C GLN A 13 8.24 -11.26 4.84
N LEU A 14 8.06 -10.07 4.23
CA LEU A 14 8.52 -9.79 2.86
C LEU A 14 10.03 -9.98 2.72
N ASN A 15 10.82 -9.46 3.66
CA ASN A 15 12.28 -9.65 3.68
C ASN A 15 12.68 -11.13 3.79
N LYS A 16 11.85 -11.96 4.42
CA LYS A 16 12.02 -13.42 4.51
C LYS A 16 11.38 -14.19 3.37
N LYS A 17 10.79 -13.51 2.38
CA LYS A 17 10.03 -14.10 1.25
C LYS A 17 8.82 -14.93 1.69
N LEU A 18 8.26 -14.63 2.86
CA LEU A 18 7.03 -15.22 3.39
C LEU A 18 5.83 -14.40 2.89
N TYR A 19 5.58 -14.46 1.58
CA TYR A 19 4.65 -13.54 0.91
C TYR A 19 3.20 -13.68 1.37
N THR A 20 2.73 -14.91 1.57
CA THR A 20 1.35 -15.16 2.01
C THR A 20 1.13 -14.55 3.39
N GLU A 21 2.03 -14.81 4.34
CA GLU A 21 1.93 -14.33 5.71
C GLU A 21 2.15 -12.81 5.79
N ALA A 22 2.97 -12.25 4.89
CA ALA A 22 3.14 -10.81 4.76
C ALA A 22 1.82 -10.14 4.32
N VAL A 23 1.16 -10.68 3.29
CA VAL A 23 -0.12 -10.17 2.80
C VAL A 23 -1.19 -10.25 3.90
N GLU A 24 -1.24 -11.35 4.66
CA GLU A 24 -2.14 -11.46 5.82
C GLU A 24 -1.87 -10.38 6.87
N SER A 25 -0.60 -10.14 7.20
CA SER A 25 -0.24 -9.12 8.20
C SER A 25 -0.54 -7.70 7.71
N LEU A 26 -0.30 -7.39 6.43
CA LEU A 26 -0.59 -6.09 5.84
C LEU A 26 -2.09 -5.83 5.74
N ASN A 27 -2.90 -6.83 5.35
CA ASN A 27 -4.35 -6.72 5.39
C ASN A 27 -4.85 -6.46 6.81
N LYS A 28 -4.18 -7.02 7.83
CA LYS A 28 -4.56 -6.74 9.21
C LYS A 28 -4.35 -5.29 9.63
N VAL A 29 -3.36 -4.59 9.06
CA VAL A 29 -3.18 -3.13 9.26
C VAL A 29 -4.40 -2.38 8.75
N ILE A 30 -4.86 -2.72 7.54
CA ILE A 30 -6.03 -2.09 6.90
C ILE A 30 -7.32 -2.39 7.67
N GLU A 31 -7.47 -3.61 8.20
CA GLU A 31 -8.64 -3.99 9.01
C GLU A 31 -8.69 -3.27 10.36
N LEU A 32 -7.54 -2.98 10.98
CA LEU A 32 -7.47 -2.29 12.25
C LEU A 32 -7.76 -0.80 12.11
N ASP A 33 -7.31 -0.19 11.01
CA ASP A 33 -7.57 1.22 10.66
C ASP A 33 -7.32 2.20 11.83
N ASP A 34 -6.32 1.91 12.65
CA ASP A 34 -6.01 2.64 13.87
C ASP A 34 -5.01 3.78 13.65
N ASN A 35 -4.25 3.72 12.55
CA ASN A 35 -3.32 4.77 12.12
C ASN A 35 -3.34 4.91 10.60
N LEU A 36 -3.73 6.09 10.11
CA LEU A 36 -3.87 6.37 8.68
C LEU A 36 -2.55 6.23 7.91
N ALA A 37 -1.42 6.66 8.48
CA ALA A 37 -0.12 6.52 7.81
C ALA A 37 0.25 5.04 7.65
N ASP A 38 0.06 4.23 8.70
CA ASP A 38 0.31 2.79 8.62
C ASP A 38 -0.60 2.11 7.58
N VAL A 39 -1.87 2.53 7.48
CA VAL A 39 -2.82 2.04 6.47
C VAL A 39 -2.36 2.40 5.06
N VAL A 40 -1.89 3.63 4.83
CA VAL A 40 -1.38 4.08 3.53
C VAL A 40 -0.16 3.24 3.12
N SER A 41 0.83 3.10 3.99
CA SER A 41 2.01 2.27 3.70
C SER A 41 1.62 0.81 3.44
N ALA A 42 0.69 0.24 4.21
CA ALA A 42 0.22 -1.13 3.99
C ALA A 42 -0.48 -1.31 2.63
N LYS A 43 -1.34 -0.35 2.24
CA LYS A 43 -2.00 -0.35 0.92
C LYS A 43 -1.00 -0.20 -0.22
N CYS A 44 0.00 0.67 -0.07
CA CYS A 44 1.03 0.88 -1.09
C CYS A 44 1.82 -0.42 -1.34
N ILE A 45 2.30 -1.05 -0.27
CA ILE A 45 3.04 -2.33 -0.34
C ILE A 45 2.17 -3.44 -0.98
N LEU A 46 0.89 -3.52 -0.62
CA LEU A 46 -0.02 -4.49 -1.24
C LEU A 46 -0.26 -4.17 -2.73
N GLY A 47 -0.37 -2.90 -3.08
CA GLY A 47 -0.48 -2.43 -4.47
C GLY A 47 0.73 -2.87 -5.31
N GLU A 48 1.94 -2.61 -4.84
CA GLU A 48 3.19 -3.06 -5.48
C GLU A 48 3.26 -4.58 -5.58
N TYR A 49 2.93 -5.29 -4.50
CA TYR A 49 2.90 -6.74 -4.48
C TYR A 49 1.98 -7.29 -5.57
N TYR A 50 0.74 -6.80 -5.65
CA TYR A 50 -0.20 -7.26 -6.67
C TYR A 50 0.21 -6.84 -8.08
N PHE A 51 0.85 -5.68 -8.25
CA PHE A 51 1.38 -5.23 -9.53
C PHE A 51 2.46 -6.19 -10.05
N ILE A 52 3.45 -6.55 -9.21
CA ILE A 52 4.53 -7.49 -9.57
C ILE A 52 3.96 -8.88 -9.91
N HIS A 53 2.89 -9.30 -9.23
CA HIS A 53 2.20 -10.56 -9.48
C HIS A 53 1.15 -10.48 -10.60
N GLN A 54 1.14 -9.39 -11.39
CA GLN A 54 0.26 -9.17 -12.53
C GLN A 54 -1.25 -9.21 -12.19
N ASN A 55 -1.60 -8.98 -10.93
CA ASN A 55 -2.97 -8.80 -10.49
C ASN A 55 -3.31 -7.31 -10.50
N TYR A 56 -3.36 -6.73 -11.70
CA TYR A 56 -3.50 -5.29 -11.91
C TYR A 56 -4.83 -4.75 -11.40
N LYS A 57 -5.89 -5.57 -11.42
CA LYS A 57 -7.19 -5.21 -10.84
C LYS A 57 -7.07 -4.91 -9.34
N LYS A 58 -6.44 -5.81 -8.57
CA LYS A 58 -6.22 -5.59 -7.14
C LYS A 58 -5.20 -4.50 -6.88
N ALA A 59 -4.12 -4.45 -7.67
CA ALA A 59 -3.13 -3.39 -7.54
C ALA A 59 -3.79 -2.02 -7.68
N LYS A 60 -4.59 -1.82 -8.74
CA LYS A 60 -5.31 -0.58 -9.00
C LYS A 60 -6.24 -0.19 -7.85
N GLU A 61 -6.96 -1.15 -7.26
CA GLU A 61 -7.87 -0.90 -6.13
C GLU A 61 -7.14 -0.27 -4.92
N PHE A 62 -5.94 -0.76 -4.59
CA PHE A 62 -5.17 -0.20 -3.48
C PHE A 62 -4.52 1.14 -3.84
N LEU A 63 -3.96 1.25 -5.04
CA LEU A 63 -3.22 2.42 -5.48
C LEU A 63 -4.16 3.61 -5.76
N SER A 64 -5.32 3.38 -6.39
CA SER A 64 -6.30 4.44 -6.65
C SER A 64 -6.84 5.03 -5.36
N TRP A 65 -7.00 4.22 -4.32
CA TRP A 65 -7.40 4.72 -3.00
C TRP A 65 -6.39 5.72 -2.43
N ILE A 66 -5.09 5.51 -2.65
CA ILE A 66 -4.04 6.45 -2.22
C ILE A 66 -4.13 7.73 -3.04
N CYS A 67 -4.27 7.63 -4.36
CA CYS A 67 -4.43 8.80 -5.24
C CYS A 67 -5.67 9.63 -4.85
N ASP A 68 -6.80 8.98 -4.54
CA ASP A 68 -8.03 9.66 -4.10
C ASP A 68 -7.85 10.41 -2.77
N MET A 69 -6.93 9.94 -1.93
CA MET A 69 -6.63 10.49 -0.61
C MET A 69 -5.47 11.51 -0.61
N GLN A 70 -4.77 11.67 -1.73
CA GLN A 70 -3.54 12.46 -1.86
C GLN A 70 -3.64 13.84 -1.20
N ASP A 71 -4.64 14.65 -1.56
CA ASP A 71 -4.86 16.00 -1.01
C ASP A 71 -4.93 16.02 0.52
N LYS A 72 -5.49 14.97 1.12
CA LYS A 72 -5.58 14.84 2.58
C LYS A 72 -4.25 14.41 3.17
N LEU A 73 -3.59 13.45 2.53
CA LEU A 73 -2.33 12.90 3.00
C LEU A 73 -1.23 13.97 3.00
N GLU A 74 -1.10 14.74 1.93
CA GLU A 74 -0.13 15.84 1.83
C GLU A 74 -0.36 16.92 2.90
N ARG A 75 -1.63 17.22 3.24
CA ARG A 75 -1.95 18.21 4.28
C ARG A 75 -1.66 17.71 5.69
N GLU A 76 -1.92 16.44 5.97
CA GLU A 76 -1.80 15.87 7.32
C GLU A 76 -0.39 15.40 7.63
N PHE A 77 0.34 14.90 6.64
CA PHE A 77 1.61 14.20 6.80
C PHE A 77 2.80 14.88 6.12
N ASP A 78 2.58 16.01 5.43
CA ASP A 78 3.63 16.76 4.73
C ASP A 78 4.41 15.81 3.79
N ASP A 79 5.72 15.69 3.95
CA ASP A 79 6.57 14.85 3.11
C ASP A 79 6.60 13.36 3.52
N LEU A 80 5.97 12.96 4.65
CA LEU A 80 6.14 11.61 5.22
C LEU A 80 5.65 10.48 4.29
N LEU A 81 4.60 10.73 3.50
CA LEU A 81 3.98 9.75 2.60
C LEU A 81 4.20 10.07 1.11
N SER A 82 5.16 10.93 0.82
CA SER A 82 5.48 11.35 -0.56
C SER A 82 5.85 10.17 -1.45
N ASP A 83 6.70 9.26 -0.95
CA ASP A 83 7.11 8.05 -1.67
C ASP A 83 5.91 7.15 -2.03
N GLU A 84 4.98 6.93 -1.09
CA GLU A 84 3.77 6.14 -1.35
C GLU A 84 2.83 6.80 -2.36
N ILE A 85 2.67 8.12 -2.30
CA ILE A 85 1.82 8.89 -3.22
C ILE A 85 2.42 8.85 -4.64
N ASP A 86 3.71 9.08 -4.78
CA ASP A 86 4.42 9.03 -6.06
C ASP A 86 4.32 7.62 -6.66
N THR A 87 4.55 6.59 -5.84
CA THR A 87 4.44 5.18 -6.25
C THR A 87 3.03 4.85 -6.72
N ALA A 88 2.01 5.25 -5.96
CA ALA A 88 0.61 5.03 -6.31
C ALA A 88 0.25 5.70 -7.65
N SER A 89 0.71 6.93 -7.85
CA SER A 89 0.49 7.68 -9.08
C SER A 89 1.14 7.00 -10.28
N VAL A 90 2.44 6.69 -10.20
CA VAL A 90 3.19 6.04 -11.29
C VAL A 90 2.60 4.68 -11.66
N LEU A 91 2.33 3.83 -10.68
CA LEU A 91 1.82 2.48 -10.96
C LEU A 91 0.39 2.52 -11.52
N THR A 92 -0.47 3.43 -11.03
CA THR A 92 -1.83 3.59 -11.58
C THR A 92 -1.78 4.06 -13.03
N GLU A 93 -0.94 5.04 -13.35
CA GLU A 93 -0.74 5.50 -14.72
C GLU A 93 -0.24 4.39 -15.65
N LEU A 94 0.68 3.54 -15.18
CA LEU A 94 1.16 2.39 -15.96
C LEU A 94 0.04 1.39 -16.24
N ILE A 95 -0.78 1.07 -15.24
CA ILE A 95 -1.92 0.16 -15.41
C ILE A 95 -2.88 0.72 -16.47
N GLU A 96 -3.21 2.00 -16.40
CA GLU A 96 -4.16 2.63 -17.32
C GLU A 96 -3.60 2.78 -18.74
N LYS A 97 -2.35 3.23 -18.85
CA LYS A 97 -1.68 3.46 -20.14
C LYS A 97 -1.55 2.17 -20.95
N TYR A 98 -1.24 1.07 -20.30
CA TYR A 98 -1.02 -0.22 -20.95
C TYR A 98 -2.24 -1.14 -20.91
N GLN A 99 -3.39 -0.66 -20.39
CA GLN A 99 -4.64 -1.42 -20.28
C GLN A 99 -4.45 -2.78 -19.60
N LEU A 100 -3.65 -2.79 -18.53
CA LEU A 100 -3.28 -3.98 -17.75
C LEU A 100 -4.42 -4.45 -16.84
#